data_AF-A0A434S6G7-F1
#
_entry.id   AF-A0A434S6G7-F1
#
_cell.length_a   1.000
_cell.length_b   1.000
_cell.length_c   1.000
_cell.angle_alpha   90.00
_cell.angle_beta   90.00
_cell.angle_gamma   90.00
#
_symmetry.space_group_name_H-M   'P 1'
#
loop_
_entity.id
_entity.type
_entity.pdbx_description
1 polymer ?
#
loop_
_entity_poly.entity_id
_entity_poly.type
_entity_poly.pdbx_seq_one_letter_code
_entity_poly.pdbx_strand_id
1 'polypeptide(L)'
;FNVVANIVTGIGFALILVAVSEFAGGIGSWRQGVFWGLAGFAVFTLAPGLGLPPELPAMPAAELLPRQIWWISTVAATAVGLGLIAFRKSLPLAILAVVLIVAPHVVGAPQPVSFETAIPEGLHHQFVVAVTLTDLVFWLVLGAAVGVVRGRFTGTSTSLRDSFA
;
A
#
# COMPACT_ATOMS: atom_id res chain seq x y z
N PHE A 1 2.16 20.38 -6.73
CA PHE A 1 1.65 19.55 -5.63
C PHE A 1 0.80 20.43 -4.72
N ASN A 2 -0.42 20.03 -4.35
CA ASN A 2 -1.27 20.82 -3.44
C ASN A 2 -1.53 20.01 -2.16
N VAL A 3 -1.31 20.63 -1.00
CA VAL A 3 -1.49 20.03 0.33
C VAL A 3 -2.86 19.37 0.49
N VAL A 4 -3.91 19.96 -0.10
CA VAL A 4 -5.28 19.43 -0.05
C VAL A 4 -5.37 18.05 -0.71
N ALA A 5 -4.70 17.85 -1.86
CA ALA A 5 -4.71 16.56 -2.54
C ALA A 5 -4.10 15.46 -1.65
N ASN A 6 -2.98 15.75 -0.98
CA ASN A 6 -2.34 14.80 -0.07
C ASN A 6 -3.22 14.45 1.13
N ILE A 7 -3.91 15.44 1.69
CA ILE A 7 -4.84 15.22 2.81
C ILE A 7 -5.98 14.32 2.36
N VAL A 8 -6.60 14.59 1.21
CA VAL A 8 -7.71 13.78 0.67
C VAL A 8 -7.24 12.36 0.37
N THR A 9 -6.08 12.19 -0.25
CA THR A 9 -5.47 10.87 -0.49
C THR A 9 -5.21 10.13 0.83
N GLY A 10 -4.68 10.83 1.84
CA GLY A 10 -4.43 10.27 3.17
C GLY A 10 -5.72 9.79 3.85
N ILE A 11 -6.79 10.58 3.77
CA ILE A 11 -8.12 10.20 4.27
C ILE A 11 -8.63 8.97 3.51
N GLY A 12 -8.51 8.96 2.17
CA GLY A 12 -8.91 7.82 1.35
C GLY A 12 -8.21 6.52 1.75
N PHE A 13 -6.88 6.55 1.93
CA PHE A 13 -6.13 5.39 2.40
C PHE A 13 -6.50 4.97 3.82
N ALA A 14 -6.77 5.92 4.72
CA ALA A 14 -7.24 5.61 6.07
C ALA A 14 -8.56 4.82 6.03
N LEU A 15 -9.51 5.27 5.21
CA LEU A 15 -10.83 4.63 5.05
C LEU A 15 -10.70 3.23 4.46
N ILE A 16 -9.87 3.05 3.43
CA ILE A 16 -9.59 1.73 2.86
C ILE A 16 -9.00 0.81 3.93
N LEU A 17 -8.01 1.29 4.69
CA LEU A 17 -7.33 0.49 5.72
C LEU A 17 -8.30 0.08 6.82
N VAL A 18 -9.17 0.98 7.30
CA VAL A 18 -10.24 0.64 8.24
C VAL A 18 -11.19 -0.38 7.63
N ALA A 19 -11.80 -0.08 6.48
CA ALA A 19 -12.84 -0.91 5.87
C ALA A 19 -12.35 -2.34 5.57
N VAL A 20 -11.15 -2.47 4.98
CA VAL A 20 -10.55 -3.77 4.69
C VAL A 20 -10.21 -4.52 5.98
N SER A 21 -9.70 -3.81 6.99
CA SER A 21 -9.38 -4.45 8.27
C SER A 21 -10.61 -5.02 8.99
N GLU A 22 -11.80 -4.44 8.85
CA GLU A 22 -13.02 -4.96 9.49
C GLU A 22 -13.37 -6.37 9.03
N PHE A 23 -13.13 -6.70 7.76
CA PHE A 23 -13.31 -8.08 7.25
C PHE A 23 -12.36 -9.09 7.90
N ALA A 24 -11.32 -8.61 8.58
CA ALA A 24 -10.33 -9.39 9.31
C ALA A 24 -10.46 -9.25 10.84
N GLY A 25 -11.61 -8.79 11.35
CA GLY A 25 -11.83 -8.56 12.78
C GLY A 25 -11.34 -7.19 13.29
N GLY A 26 -10.86 -6.35 12.38
CA GLY A 26 -10.44 -4.98 12.63
C GLY A 26 -9.08 -4.82 13.29
N ILE A 27 -8.72 -3.57 13.57
CA ILE A 27 -7.44 -3.18 14.19
C ILE A 27 -7.67 -2.86 15.67
N GLY A 28 -7.14 -3.71 16.55
CA GLY A 28 -7.31 -3.60 18.01
C GLY A 28 -6.21 -2.83 18.73
N SER A 29 -5.10 -2.51 18.08
CA SER A 29 -3.99 -1.76 18.70
C SER A 29 -3.14 -1.02 17.68
N TRP A 30 -2.33 -0.06 18.14
CA TRP A 30 -1.35 0.63 17.30
C TRP A 30 -0.33 -0.32 16.66
N ARG A 31 0.05 -1.40 17.35
CA ARG A 31 0.98 -2.41 16.82
C ARG A 31 0.39 -3.16 15.63
N GLN A 32 -0.86 -3.60 15.77
CA GLN A 32 -1.59 -4.21 14.66
C GLN A 32 -1.80 -3.20 13.52
N GLY A 33 -2.05 -1.94 13.87
CA GLY A 33 -2.11 -0.82 12.94
C GLY A 33 -0.85 -0.65 12.11
N VAL A 34 0.33 -0.74 12.72
CA VAL A 34 1.62 -0.71 12.02
C VAL A 34 1.74 -1.84 10.99
N PHE A 35 1.31 -3.07 11.32
CA PHE A 35 1.33 -4.17 10.35
C PHE A 35 0.37 -3.94 9.17
N TRP A 36 -0.82 -3.39 9.42
CA TRP A 36 -1.73 -2.96 8.36
C TRP A 36 -1.15 -1.83 7.51
N GLY A 37 -0.44 -0.89 8.14
CA GLY A 37 0.31 0.17 7.45
C GLY A 37 1.39 -0.41 6.54
N LEU A 38 2.20 -1.34 7.03
CA LEU A 38 3.21 -2.05 6.23
C LEU A 38 2.59 -2.80 5.05
N ALA A 39 1.43 -3.44 5.23
CA ALA A 39 0.70 -4.07 4.14
C ALA A 39 0.22 -3.04 3.11
N GLY A 40 -0.31 -1.89 3.55
CA GLY A 40 -0.68 -0.78 2.67
C GLY A 40 0.51 -0.25 1.87
N PHE A 41 1.64 -0.01 2.53
CA PHE A 41 2.90 0.38 1.88
C PHE A 41 3.34 -0.64 0.83
N ALA A 42 3.31 -1.94 1.17
CA ALA A 42 3.68 -3.01 0.25
C ALA A 42 2.80 -3.02 -1.00
N VAL A 43 1.49 -2.85 -0.82
CA VAL A 43 0.48 -2.90 -1.88
C VAL A 43 0.53 -1.68 -2.79
N PHE A 44 0.52 -0.48 -2.23
CA PHE A 44 0.30 0.75 -3.00
C PHE A 44 1.59 1.46 -3.42
N THR A 45 2.70 1.22 -2.71
CA THR A 45 3.97 1.93 -2.96
C THR A 45 5.07 0.96 -3.39
N LEU A 46 5.40 -0.03 -2.56
CA LEU A 46 6.61 -0.85 -2.77
C LEU A 46 6.49 -1.72 -4.01
N ALA A 47 5.48 -2.59 -4.10
CA ALA A 47 5.37 -3.52 -5.23
C ALA A 47 5.24 -2.77 -6.57
N PRO A 48 4.34 -1.79 -6.75
CA PRO A 48 4.31 -1.04 -7.99
C PRO A 48 5.61 -0.25 -8.25
N GLY A 49 6.21 0.33 -7.20
CA GLY A 49 7.45 1.10 -7.28
C GLY A 49 8.67 0.30 -7.74
N LEU A 50 8.67 -1.03 -7.58
CA LEU A 50 9.73 -1.89 -8.12
C LEU A 50 9.73 -1.97 -9.65
N GLY A 51 8.57 -1.80 -10.29
CA GLY A 51 8.47 -1.78 -11.76
C GLY A 51 8.35 -0.38 -12.35
N LEU A 52 7.65 0.53 -11.65
CA LEU A 52 7.46 1.92 -12.03
C LEU A 52 7.95 2.83 -10.89
N PRO A 53 9.28 3.05 -10.76
CA PRO A 53 9.82 3.91 -9.71
C PRO A 53 9.31 5.35 -9.85
N PRO A 54 9.27 6.13 -8.75
CA PRO A 54 8.92 7.55 -8.81
C PRO A 54 9.79 8.32 -9.81
N GLU A 55 9.14 9.13 -10.64
CA GLU A 55 9.77 9.89 -11.70
C GLU A 55 9.79 11.40 -11.36
N LEU A 56 10.89 12.05 -11.71
CA LEU A 56 11.00 13.50 -11.65
C LEU A 56 10.25 14.15 -12.83
N PRO A 57 9.83 15.42 -12.69
CA PRO A 57 9.25 16.16 -13.81
C PRO A 57 10.16 16.10 -15.05
N ALA A 58 9.56 15.91 -16.23
CA ALA A 58 10.25 15.81 -17.52
C ALA A 58 11.17 14.58 -17.72
N MET A 59 11.10 13.57 -16.85
CA MET A 59 11.69 12.26 -17.18
C MET A 59 10.95 11.60 -18.35
N PRO A 60 11.66 10.88 -19.24
CA PRO A 60 11.02 10.02 -20.24
C PRO A 60 10.18 8.97 -19.54
N ALA A 61 8.93 8.81 -19.99
CA ALA A 61 8.02 7.83 -19.42
C ALA A 61 7.23 7.13 -20.52
N ALA A 62 6.81 5.89 -20.26
CA ALA A 62 5.88 5.19 -21.14
C ALA A 62 4.51 5.89 -21.15
N GLU A 63 3.68 5.53 -22.12
CA GLU A 63 2.28 5.96 -22.20
C GLU A 63 1.55 5.73 -20.86
N LEU A 64 0.74 6.72 -20.46
CA LEU A 64 0.14 6.75 -19.13
C LEU A 64 -0.83 5.60 -18.88
N LEU A 65 -1.70 5.30 -19.85
CA LEU A 65 -2.75 4.29 -19.68
C LEU A 65 -2.18 2.88 -19.44
N PRO A 66 -1.21 2.37 -20.23
CA PRO A 66 -0.54 1.11 -19.91
C PRO A 66 0.08 1.07 -18.51
N ARG A 67 0.71 2.17 -18.07
CA ARG A 67 1.30 2.26 -16.73
C ARG A 67 0.23 2.18 -15.64
N GLN A 68 -0.91 2.85 -15.83
CA GLN A 68 -2.04 2.80 -14.90
C GLN A 68 -2.63 1.39 -14.81
N ILE A 69 -2.82 0.70 -15.94
CA ILE A 69 -3.29 -0.68 -15.96
C ILE A 69 -2.32 -1.58 -15.20
N TRP A 70 -1.02 -1.51 -15.53
CA TRP A 70 0.00 -2.30 -14.86
C TRP A 70 0.07 -2.01 -13.34
N TRP A 71 -0.02 -0.74 -12.95
CA TRP A 71 -0.04 -0.32 -11.56
C TRP A 71 -1.23 -0.91 -10.81
N ILE A 72 -2.46 -0.77 -11.35
CA ILE A 72 -3.68 -1.30 -10.73
C ILE A 72 -3.61 -2.82 -10.63
N SER A 73 -3.14 -3.52 -11.68
CA SER A 73 -2.95 -4.97 -11.66
C SER A 73 -1.96 -5.40 -10.59
N THR A 74 -0.84 -4.67 -10.43
CA THR A 74 0.17 -4.97 -9.41
C THR A 74 -0.37 -4.76 -8.00
N VAL A 75 -1.10 -3.66 -7.77
CA VAL A 75 -1.78 -3.37 -6.51
C VAL A 75 -2.78 -4.47 -6.16
N ALA A 76 -3.65 -4.83 -7.10
CA ALA A 76 -4.68 -5.84 -6.88
C ALA A 76 -4.06 -7.22 -6.60
N ALA A 77 -3.07 -7.63 -7.40
CA ALA A 77 -2.40 -8.92 -7.23
C ALA A 77 -1.64 -8.98 -5.89
N THR A 78 -0.96 -7.91 -5.50
CA THR A 78 -0.24 -7.83 -4.22
C THR A 78 -1.20 -7.85 -3.04
N ALA A 79 -2.31 -7.10 -3.10
CA ALA A 79 -3.33 -7.09 -2.06
C ALA A 79 -3.96 -8.47 -1.85
N VAL A 80 -4.33 -9.16 -2.94
CA VAL A 80 -4.88 -10.52 -2.88
C VAL A 80 -3.83 -11.51 -2.35
N GLY A 81 -2.59 -11.44 -2.84
CA GLY A 81 -1.51 -12.31 -2.37
C GLY A 81 -1.22 -12.16 -0.88
N LEU A 82 -1.09 -10.93 -0.39
CA LEU A 82 -0.90 -10.67 1.04
C LEU A 82 -2.12 -11.12 1.86
N GLY A 83 -3.35 -10.92 1.36
CA GLY A 83 -4.56 -11.42 2.00
C GLY A 83 -4.59 -12.94 2.12
N LEU A 84 -4.19 -13.66 1.07
CA LEU A 84 -4.07 -15.12 1.09
C LEU A 84 -3.04 -15.58 2.14
N ILE A 85 -1.88 -14.93 2.22
CA ILE A 85 -0.84 -15.25 3.21
C ILE A 85 -1.31 -14.95 4.64
N ALA A 86 -1.94 -13.80 4.85
CA ALA A 86 -2.33 -13.34 6.18
C ALA A 86 -3.49 -14.15 6.78
N PHE A 87 -4.47 -14.56 5.96
CA PHE A 87 -5.72 -15.14 6.45
C PHE A 87 -5.89 -16.64 6.18
N ARG A 88 -4.97 -17.28 5.46
CA ARG A 88 -5.10 -18.70 5.10
C ARG A 88 -3.87 -19.50 5.54
N LYS A 89 -4.10 -20.63 6.21
CA LYS A 89 -3.06 -21.59 6.62
C LYS A 89 -3.02 -22.78 5.65
N SER A 90 -2.73 -22.52 4.38
CA SER A 90 -2.72 -23.55 3.32
C SER A 90 -1.51 -23.34 2.42
N LEU A 91 -0.70 -24.40 2.26
CA LEU A 91 0.49 -24.36 1.40
C LEU A 91 0.12 -24.06 -0.07
N PRO A 92 -0.89 -24.71 -0.68
CA PRO A 92 -1.32 -24.34 -2.03
C PRO A 92 -1.72 -22.86 -2.18
N LEU A 93 -2.40 -22.29 -1.18
CA LEU A 93 -2.79 -20.88 -1.21
C LEU A 93 -1.60 -19.94 -1.00
N ALA A 94 -0.61 -20.34 -0.20
CA ALA A 94 0.63 -19.59 -0.05
C ALA A 94 1.44 -19.57 -1.37
N ILE A 95 1.50 -20.70 -2.08
CA ILE A 95 2.13 -20.77 -3.41
C ILE A 95 1.39 -19.85 -4.38
N LEU A 96 0.05 -19.92 -4.44
CA LEU A 96 -0.75 -19.03 -5.28
C LEU A 96 -0.51 -17.55 -4.94
N ALA A 97 -0.40 -17.20 -3.65
CA ALA A 97 -0.11 -15.84 -3.22
C ALA A 97 1.23 -15.32 -3.75
N VAL A 98 2.29 -16.13 -3.66
CA VAL A 98 3.61 -15.79 -4.20
C VAL A 98 3.53 -15.62 -5.71
N VAL A 99 2.85 -16.53 -6.41
CA VAL A 99 2.66 -16.43 -7.87
C VAL A 99 1.92 -15.13 -8.23
N LEU A 100 0.86 -14.77 -7.50
CA LEU A 100 0.13 -13.53 -7.73
C LEU A 100 1.00 -12.29 -7.52
N ILE A 101 1.78 -12.24 -6.43
CA ILE A 101 2.67 -11.10 -6.15
C ILE A 101 3.75 -10.98 -7.23
N VAL A 102 4.30 -12.10 -7.70
CA VAL A 102 5.40 -12.12 -8.67
C VAL A 102 4.93 -11.90 -10.11
N ALA A 103 3.71 -12.32 -10.47
CA ALA A 103 3.22 -12.32 -11.85
C ALA A 103 3.32 -10.94 -12.56
N PRO A 104 2.93 -9.80 -11.97
CA PRO A 104 3.06 -8.50 -12.61
C PRO A 104 4.52 -8.14 -12.94
N HIS A 105 5.47 -8.59 -12.11
CA HIS A 105 6.91 -8.35 -12.31
C HIS A 105 7.49 -9.22 -13.42
N VAL A 106 6.94 -10.43 -13.64
CA VAL A 106 7.29 -11.29 -14.77
C VAL A 106 6.77 -10.71 -16.09
N VAL A 107 5.56 -10.14 -16.08
CA VAL A 107 5.00 -9.43 -17.25
C VAL A 107 5.84 -8.19 -17.58
N GLY A 108 6.35 -7.51 -16.55
CA GLY A 108 7.19 -6.32 -16.69
C GLY A 108 6.36 -5.04 -16.83
N ALA A 109 6.87 -3.96 -16.25
CA ALA A 109 6.22 -2.65 -16.34
C ALA A 109 6.48 -1.99 -17.71
N PRO A 110 5.51 -1.24 -18.27
CA PRO A 110 5.70 -0.50 -19.52
C PRO A 110 6.89 0.47 -19.42
N GLN A 111 7.81 0.38 -20.40
CA GLN A 111 9.03 1.18 -20.45
C GLN A 111 8.92 2.31 -21.49
N PRO A 112 9.63 3.44 -21.31
CA PRO A 112 9.72 4.47 -22.34
C PRO A 112 10.47 3.97 -23.57
N VAL A 113 10.24 4.61 -24.72
CA VAL A 113 10.94 4.29 -25.99
C VAL A 113 12.42 4.69 -25.93
N SER A 114 12.74 5.72 -25.15
CA SER A 114 14.11 6.19 -24.89
C SER A 114 14.27 6.56 -23.42
N PHE A 115 15.46 6.32 -22.87
CA PHE A 115 15.84 6.71 -21.52
C PHE A 115 16.69 7.98 -21.49
N GLU A 116 16.89 8.64 -22.64
CA GLU A 116 17.66 9.87 -22.72
C GLU A 116 17.03 10.98 -21.87
N THR A 117 17.79 11.48 -20.90
CA THR A 117 17.34 12.55 -20.02
C THR A 117 18.50 13.45 -19.63
N ALA A 118 18.23 14.73 -19.45
CA ALA A 118 19.18 15.68 -18.89
C ALA A 118 19.25 15.60 -17.35
N ILE A 119 18.41 14.76 -16.72
CA ILE A 119 18.32 14.62 -15.27
C ILE A 119 19.49 13.76 -14.79
N PRO A 120 20.33 14.27 -13.85
CA PRO A 120 21.41 13.47 -13.29
C PRO A 120 20.89 12.22 -12.57
N GLU A 121 21.52 11.07 -12.79
CA GLU A 121 21.07 9.80 -12.17
C GLU A 121 21.03 9.88 -10.64
N GLY A 122 22.02 10.56 -10.03
CA GLY A 122 22.11 10.70 -8.58
C GLY A 122 20.93 11.47 -7.99
N LEU A 123 20.38 12.43 -8.74
CA LEU A 123 19.18 13.16 -8.34
C LEU A 123 17.94 12.27 -8.42
N HIS A 124 17.81 11.47 -9.49
CA HIS A 124 16.72 10.50 -9.61
C HIS A 124 16.75 9.46 -8.49
N HIS A 125 17.92 8.90 -8.19
CA HIS A 125 18.09 7.94 -7.10
C HIS A 125 17.73 8.55 -5.73
N GLN A 126 18.20 9.76 -5.44
CA GLN A 126 17.83 10.48 -4.20
C GLN A 126 16.31 10.71 -4.12
N PHE A 127 15.67 11.05 -5.24
CA PHE A 127 14.23 11.24 -5.30
C PHE A 127 13.46 9.94 -5.01
N VAL A 128 13.84 8.83 -5.65
CA VAL A 128 13.25 7.51 -5.41
C VAL A 128 13.35 7.15 -3.92
N VAL A 129 14.54 7.26 -3.34
CA VAL A 129 14.76 6.98 -1.91
C VAL A 129 13.90 7.89 -1.03
N ALA A 130 13.88 9.19 -1.28
CA ALA A 130 13.12 10.15 -0.48
C ALA A 130 11.62 9.88 -0.53
N VAL A 131 11.06 9.61 -1.71
CA VAL A 131 9.64 9.28 -1.89
C VAL A 131 9.31 7.97 -1.20
N THR A 132 10.07 6.90 -1.45
CA THR A 132 9.80 5.59 -0.85
C THR A 132 9.87 5.62 0.68
N LEU A 133 10.86 6.31 1.26
CA LEU A 133 10.97 6.42 2.71
C LEU A 133 9.87 7.31 3.31
N THR A 134 9.50 8.39 2.62
CA THR A 134 8.39 9.25 3.07
C THR A 134 7.07 8.49 3.06
N ASP A 135 6.81 7.71 2.02
CA ASP A 135 5.62 6.86 1.94
C ASP A 135 5.63 5.75 3.01
N LEU A 136 6.79 5.13 3.28
CA LEU A 136 6.92 4.17 4.36
C LEU A 136 6.53 4.80 5.71
N VAL A 137 7.10 5.96 6.03
CA VAL A 137 6.77 6.70 7.25
C VAL A 137 5.29 7.06 7.29
N PHE A 138 4.73 7.56 6.17
CA PHE A 138 3.32 7.88 6.04
C PHE A 138 2.44 6.67 6.37
N TRP A 139 2.70 5.51 5.78
CA TRP A 139 1.92 4.30 6.00
C TRP A 139 2.04 3.74 7.43
N LEU A 140 3.24 3.79 8.01
CA LEU A 140 3.46 3.40 9.42
C LEU A 140 2.68 4.29 10.38
N VAL A 141 2.75 5.61 10.19
CA VAL A 141 2.03 6.59 11.02
C VAL A 141 0.53 6.46 10.81
N LEU A 142 0.07 6.33 9.56
CA LEU A 142 -1.34 6.16 9.23
C LEU A 142 -1.91 4.91 9.89
N GLY A 143 -1.25 3.77 9.72
CA GLY A 143 -1.67 2.50 10.32
C GLY A 143 -1.70 2.57 11.84
N ALA A 144 -0.65 3.09 12.47
CA ALA A 144 -0.60 3.28 13.92
C ALA A 144 -1.73 4.19 14.42
N ALA A 145 -1.96 5.34 13.75
CA ALA A 145 -3.01 6.28 14.08
C ALA A 145 -4.40 5.65 13.95
N VAL A 146 -4.67 4.94 12.85
CA VAL A 146 -5.93 4.19 12.67
C VAL A 146 -6.11 3.18 13.80
N GLY A 147 -5.08 2.41 14.15
CA GLY A 147 -5.15 1.44 15.25
C GLY A 147 -5.47 2.08 16.61
N VAL A 148 -4.87 3.23 16.92
CA VAL A 148 -5.18 3.99 18.16
C VAL A 148 -6.61 4.52 18.13
N VAL A 149 -6.99 5.18 17.03
CA VAL A 149 -8.28 5.86 16.90
C VAL A 149 -9.42 4.84 16.92
N ARG A 150 -9.33 3.79 16.11
CA ARG A 150 -10.32 2.70 16.09
C ARG A 150 -10.46 2.05 17.45
N GLY A 151 -9.34 1.72 18.11
CA GLY A 151 -9.34 1.11 19.45
C GLY A 151 -10.09 1.95 20.49
N ARG A 152 -10.05 3.29 20.40
CA ARG A 152 -10.83 4.19 21.26
C ARG A 152 -12.33 4.14 20.97
N PHE A 153 -12.71 4.07 19.70
CA PHE A 153 -14.12 4.00 19.31
C PHE A 153 -14.75 2.63 19.62
N THR A 154 -14.00 1.54 19.49
CA THR A 154 -14.47 0.19 19.84
C THR A 154 -14.31 -0.14 21.32
N GLY A 155 -13.48 0.60 22.06
CA GLY A 155 -13.23 0.42 23.50
C GLY A 155 -14.36 0.86 24.44
N THR A 156 -15.54 1.21 23.90
CA THR A 156 -16.73 1.62 24.68
C THR A 156 -17.93 0.69 24.46
N SER A 157 -17.72 -0.55 24.01
CA SER A 157 -18.73 -1.60 24.18
C SER A 157 -18.43 -2.39 25.45
N THR A 158 -18.60 -1.74 26.60
CA THR A 158 -18.89 -2.47 27.83
C THR A 158 -20.12 -3.32 27.53
N SER A 159 -19.88 -4.63 27.48
CA SER A 159 -20.83 -5.72 27.46
C SER A 159 -22.27 -5.32 27.79
N LEU A 160 -23.14 -5.20 26.78
CA LEU A 160 -24.59 -5.30 27.00
C LEU A 160 -25.00 -6.66 27.58
N ARG A 161 -24.07 -7.63 27.66
CA ARG A 161 -24.29 -8.91 28.33
C ARG A 161 -24.17 -8.82 29.86
N ASP A 162 -23.51 -7.78 30.39
CA ASP A 162 -23.35 -7.62 31.84
C ASP A 162 -24.51 -6.84 32.47
N SER A 163 -25.36 -6.23 31.65
CA SER A 163 -26.57 -5.52 32.11
C SER A 163 -27.77 -6.45 32.35
N PHE A 164 -27.66 -7.74 32.02
CA PHE A 164 -28.72 -8.74 32.17
C PHE A 164 -28.30 -9.96 33.02
N ALA A 165 -27.15 -9.88 33.69
CA ALA A 165 -26.70 -10.86 34.68
C ALA A 165 -26.84 -10.29 36.10
#